data_AF-A0A8T5L889-F1
#
_entry.id   AF-A0A8T5L889-F1
#
_cell.length_a   1.000
_cell.length_b   1.000
_cell.length_c   1.000
_cell.angle_alpha   90.00
_cell.angle_beta   90.00
_cell.angle_gamma   90.00
#
_symmetry.space_group_name_H-M   'P 1'
#
loop_
_entity.id
_entity.type
_entity.pdbx_description
1 polymer ?
#
loop_
_entity_poly.entity_id
_entity_poly.type
_entity_poly.pdbx_seq_one_letter_code
_entity_poly.pdbx_strand_id
1 'polypeptide(L)'
;MGFNIFGELKVIWDHYRFRVIKRTRPLHVHTEALYKDTVWKRVQDFVNSGKSAIWYCLTPVNYDYIKVELGCHLSKEEYEKTIIERYRWLAAHGQKIQLHVHMRVLPQLYETQQESRAFQEEKLSWAVEWMKKHGFLMSELVYGWWSEDENSRFLAKKHNLALQNRFEHYYIHDYDFLLNPNPI
;
A
#
# COMPACT_ATOMS: atom_id res chain seq x y z
N MET A 1 -24.73 17.95 -36.10
CA MET A 1 -23.81 17.32 -35.13
C MET A 1 -24.24 17.78 -33.74
N GLY A 2 -24.83 16.91 -32.93
CA GLY A 2 -25.23 17.25 -31.56
C GLY A 2 -24.04 17.05 -30.61
N PHE A 3 -23.62 18.10 -29.93
CA PHE A 3 -22.61 18.02 -28.87
C PHE A 3 -23.18 17.21 -27.70
N ASN A 4 -22.48 16.15 -27.27
CA ASN A 4 -22.86 15.36 -26.10
C ASN A 4 -22.41 16.07 -24.82
N ILE A 5 -23.15 17.13 -24.47
CA ILE A 5 -22.92 18.02 -23.32
C ILE A 5 -22.77 17.23 -22.00
N PHE A 6 -23.44 16.09 -21.86
CA PHE A 6 -23.37 15.25 -20.66
C PHE A 6 -22.04 14.52 -20.51
N GLY A 7 -21.41 14.11 -21.61
CA GLY A 7 -20.08 13.49 -21.58
C GLY A 7 -18.99 14.47 -21.17
N GLU A 8 -19.05 15.69 -21.69
CA GLU A 8 -18.07 16.74 -21.40
C GLU A 8 -18.20 17.27 -19.96
N LEU A 9 -19.42 17.47 -19.46
CA LEU A 9 -19.66 17.86 -18.06
C LEU A 9 -19.16 16.80 -17.07
N LYS A 10 -19.29 15.51 -17.40
CA LYS A 10 -18.76 14.43 -16.57
C LYS A 10 -17.23 14.46 -16.49
N VAL A 11 -16.54 14.66 -17.61
CA VAL A 11 -15.07 14.77 -17.65
C VAL A 11 -14.57 15.97 -16.85
N ILE A 12 -15.23 17.13 -16.98
CA ILE A 12 -14.90 18.33 -16.21
C ILE A 12 -15.13 18.10 -14.71
N TRP A 13 -16.24 17.46 -14.35
CA TRP A 13 -16.57 17.14 -12.97
C TRP A 13 -15.59 16.13 -12.36
N ASP A 14 -15.22 15.08 -13.10
CA ASP A 14 -14.22 14.09 -12.68
C ASP A 14 -12.84 14.74 -12.52
N HIS A 15 -12.46 15.64 -13.43
CA HIS A 15 -11.21 16.40 -13.33
C HIS A 15 -11.18 17.35 -12.11
N TYR A 16 -12.27 18.08 -11.88
CA TYR A 16 -12.40 18.98 -10.73
C TYR A 16 -12.41 18.19 -9.41
N ARG A 17 -13.18 17.10 -9.34
CA ARG A 17 -13.23 16.19 -8.19
C ARG A 17 -11.85 15.60 -7.89
N PHE A 18 -11.12 15.17 -8.92
CA PHE A 18 -9.75 14.65 -8.76
C PHE A 18 -8.78 15.71 -8.22
N ARG A 19 -8.87 16.96 -8.71
CA ARG A 19 -8.06 18.09 -8.19
C ARG A 19 -8.39 18.46 -6.75
N VAL A 20 -9.66 18.46 -6.36
CA VAL A 20 -10.08 18.76 -4.97
C VAL A 20 -9.69 17.63 -4.03
N ILE A 21 -9.83 16.37 -4.45
CA ILE A 21 -9.37 15.19 -3.69
C ILE A 21 -7.87 15.28 -3.40
N LYS A 22 -7.05 15.62 -4.42
CA LYS A 22 -5.60 15.79 -4.26
C LYS A 22 -5.20 16.84 -3.22
N ARG A 23 -6.01 17.89 -3.04
CA ARG A 23 -5.68 19.02 -2.16
C ARG A 23 -6.20 18.91 -0.73
N THR A 24 -7.17 18.02 -0.48
CA THR A 24 -7.88 17.97 0.81
C THR A 24 -7.79 16.63 1.53
N ARG A 25 -7.36 15.57 0.84
CA ARG A 25 -7.18 14.24 1.44
C ARG A 25 -5.70 13.96 1.71
N PRO A 26 -5.37 13.23 2.79
CA PRO A 26 -3.99 12.79 3.00
C PRO A 26 -3.50 12.00 1.78
N LEU A 27 -2.20 12.02 1.52
CA LEU A 27 -1.58 11.19 0.50
C LEU A 27 -1.58 9.73 0.99
N HIS A 28 -1.93 8.78 0.13
CA HIS A 28 -1.87 7.36 0.44
C HIS A 28 -0.66 6.76 -0.30
N VAL A 29 0.24 6.12 0.44
CA VAL A 29 1.49 5.57 -0.11
C VAL A 29 1.52 4.06 0.08
N HIS A 30 1.66 3.31 -1.01
CA HIS A 30 1.90 1.87 -0.97
C HIS A 30 3.41 1.64 -0.83
N THR A 31 3.83 0.96 0.24
CA THR A 31 5.25 0.69 0.44
C THR A 31 5.62 -0.61 -0.25
N GLU A 32 6.57 -0.53 -1.17
CA GLU A 32 7.07 -1.65 -1.94
C GLU A 32 8.60 -1.63 -1.97
N ALA A 33 9.18 -0.45 -2.13
CA ALA A 33 10.62 -0.26 -2.22
C ALA A 33 11.24 0.40 -0.99
N LEU A 34 10.51 0.51 0.13
CA LEU A 34 10.97 1.22 1.32
C LEU A 34 12.24 0.62 1.93
N TYR A 35 12.61 -0.62 1.60
CA TYR A 35 13.88 -1.24 2.00
C TYR A 35 15.10 -0.71 1.22
N LYS A 36 14.91 -0.03 0.08
CA LYS A 36 15.98 0.59 -0.70
C LYS A 36 16.37 1.94 -0.12
N ASP A 37 17.65 2.15 0.17
CA ASP A 37 18.15 3.39 0.80
C ASP A 37 17.86 4.65 -0.03
N THR A 38 17.91 4.53 -1.36
CA THR A 38 17.61 5.64 -2.28
C THR A 38 16.16 6.10 -2.17
N VAL A 39 15.22 5.17 -2.06
CA VAL A 39 13.80 5.46 -1.83
C VAL A 39 13.60 6.01 -0.42
N TRP A 40 14.23 5.37 0.57
CA TRP A 40 14.11 5.77 1.96
C TRP A 40 14.56 7.21 2.20
N LYS A 41 15.66 7.64 1.61
CA LYS A 41 16.13 9.03 1.70
C LYS A 41 15.08 10.02 1.19
N ARG A 42 14.41 9.71 0.08
CA ARG A 42 13.35 10.58 -0.47
C ARG A 42 12.09 10.60 0.40
N VAL A 43 11.76 9.46 1.00
CA VAL A 43 10.68 9.39 1.99
C VAL A 43 10.99 10.25 3.20
N GLN A 44 12.23 10.21 3.71
CA GLN A 44 12.66 11.08 4.80
C GLN A 44 12.59 12.56 4.42
N ASP A 45 13.04 12.94 3.21
CA ASP A 45 12.92 14.32 2.70
C ASP A 45 11.45 14.78 2.70
N PHE A 46 10.53 13.93 2.22
CA PHE A 46 9.10 14.23 2.22
C PHE A 46 8.53 14.42 3.63
N VAL A 47 8.82 13.50 4.56
CA VAL A 47 8.31 13.58 5.94
C VAL A 47 8.89 14.80 6.67
N ASN A 48 10.19 15.07 6.51
CA ASN A 48 10.87 16.21 7.13
C ASN A 48 10.39 17.57 6.58
N SER A 49 9.73 17.59 5.41
CA SER A 49 9.06 18.80 4.90
C SER A 49 7.75 19.15 5.64
N GLY A 50 7.36 18.36 6.65
CA GLY A 50 6.16 18.56 7.45
C GLY A 50 4.89 17.97 6.82
N LYS A 51 5.02 17.20 5.73
CA LYS A 51 3.91 16.52 5.07
C LYS A 51 3.57 15.22 5.78
N SER A 52 2.28 14.90 5.86
CA SER A 52 1.77 13.65 6.40
C SER A 52 1.13 12.79 5.32
N ALA A 53 1.27 11.48 5.47
CA ALA A 53 0.69 10.49 4.60
C ALA A 53 0.20 9.27 5.40
N ILE A 54 -0.68 8.50 4.76
CA ILE A 54 -1.09 7.17 5.20
C ILE A 54 -0.26 6.15 4.42
N TRP A 55 0.54 5.38 5.12
CA TRP A 55 1.48 4.41 4.56
C TRP A 55 0.90 3.01 4.67
N TYR A 56 0.57 2.40 3.55
CA TYR A 56 0.15 1.00 3.49
C TYR A 56 1.38 0.13 3.34
N CYS A 57 1.70 -0.54 4.44
CA CYS A 57 2.97 -1.22 4.65
C CYS A 57 2.87 -2.72 4.38
N LEU A 58 3.82 -3.26 3.60
CA LEU A 58 3.99 -4.70 3.44
C LEU A 58 4.69 -5.30 4.65
N THR A 59 4.42 -6.58 4.91
CA THR A 59 5.12 -7.32 5.97
C THR A 59 6.02 -8.40 5.34
N PRO A 60 6.84 -9.12 6.12
CA PRO A 60 7.65 -10.24 5.61
C PRO A 60 6.84 -11.38 4.99
N VAL A 61 5.50 -11.40 5.19
CA VAL A 61 4.56 -12.21 4.40
C VAL A 61 4.76 -12.05 2.89
N ASN A 62 5.07 -10.83 2.46
CA ASN A 62 5.23 -10.49 1.07
C ASN A 62 6.69 -10.51 0.60
N TYR A 63 7.61 -11.07 1.40
CA TYR A 63 9.03 -11.08 1.06
C TYR A 63 9.32 -11.76 -0.29
N ASP A 64 8.67 -12.87 -0.62
CA ASP A 64 8.89 -13.55 -1.91
C ASP A 64 8.45 -12.68 -3.09
N TYR A 65 7.35 -11.93 -2.93
CA TYR A 65 6.93 -10.92 -3.90
C TYR A 65 7.98 -9.81 -4.04
N ILE A 66 8.42 -9.24 -2.92
CA ILE A 66 9.45 -8.20 -2.89
C ILE A 66 10.76 -8.67 -3.54
N LYS A 67 11.15 -9.93 -3.32
CA LYS A 67 12.36 -10.52 -3.88
C LYS A 67 12.24 -10.69 -5.40
N VAL A 68 11.14 -11.24 -5.89
CA VAL A 68 10.94 -11.55 -7.31
C VAL A 68 10.62 -10.28 -8.11
N GLU A 69 9.67 -9.47 -7.67
CA GLU A 69 9.14 -8.35 -8.46
C GLU A 69 9.97 -7.08 -8.33
N LEU A 70 10.60 -6.84 -7.17
CA LEU A 70 11.31 -5.58 -6.91
C LEU A 70 12.83 -5.75 -6.81
N GLY A 71 13.33 -6.97 -6.99
CA GLY A 71 14.76 -7.30 -6.97
C GLY A 71 15.38 -7.05 -5.59
N CYS A 72 14.72 -7.48 -4.52
CA CYS A 72 15.32 -7.40 -3.18
C CYS A 72 16.46 -8.42 -3.03
N HIS A 73 17.66 -7.92 -2.72
CA HIS A 73 18.86 -8.73 -2.48
C HIS A 73 19.15 -8.98 -0.99
N LEU A 74 18.40 -8.33 -0.09
CA LEU A 74 18.49 -8.59 1.34
C LEU A 74 17.98 -10.00 1.63
N SER A 75 18.48 -10.63 2.70
CA SER A 75 17.80 -11.80 3.30
C SER A 75 16.43 -11.42 3.87
N LYS A 76 15.60 -12.41 4.19
CA LYS A 76 14.26 -12.15 4.77
C LYS A 76 14.38 -11.48 6.13
N GLU A 77 15.36 -11.89 6.92
CA GLU A 77 15.68 -11.34 8.24
C GLU A 77 16.19 -9.89 8.14
N GLU A 78 17.06 -9.60 7.19
CA GLU A 78 17.54 -8.23 6.93
C GLU A 78 16.42 -7.33 6.42
N TYR A 79 15.58 -7.83 5.52
CA TYR A 79 14.41 -7.12 5.02
C TYR A 79 13.46 -6.79 6.18
N GLU A 80 13.10 -7.78 6.99
CA GLU A 80 12.23 -7.61 8.16
C GLU A 80 12.78 -6.56 9.13
N LYS A 81 14.05 -6.67 9.51
CA LYS A 81 14.72 -5.71 10.38
C LYS A 81 14.65 -4.29 9.80
N THR A 82 14.95 -4.16 8.51
CA THR A 82 14.97 -2.87 7.79
C THR A 82 13.59 -2.22 7.77
N ILE A 83 12.54 -2.95 7.42
CA ILE A 83 11.19 -2.37 7.35
C ILE A 83 10.63 -2.04 8.74
N ILE A 84 10.94 -2.84 9.77
CA ILE A 84 10.53 -2.51 11.16
C ILE A 84 11.13 -1.19 11.58
N GLU A 85 12.42 -0.98 11.35
CA GLU A 85 13.12 0.27 11.68
C GLU A 85 12.46 1.47 10.97
N ARG A 86 12.22 1.34 9.66
CA ARG A 86 11.65 2.42 8.84
C ARG A 86 10.19 2.71 9.20
N TYR A 87 9.38 1.69 9.47
CA TYR A 87 7.98 1.87 9.89
C TYR A 87 7.87 2.51 11.27
N ARG A 88 8.76 2.15 12.20
CA ARG A 88 8.85 2.82 13.51
C ARG A 88 9.27 4.27 13.38
N TRP A 89 10.25 4.56 12.51
CA TRP A 89 10.65 5.93 12.23
C TRP A 89 9.48 6.74 11.65
N LEU A 90 8.75 6.22 10.66
CA LEU A 90 7.58 6.88 10.09
C LEU A 90 6.51 7.16 11.16
N ALA A 91 6.17 6.16 11.98
CA ALA A 91 5.19 6.32 13.06
C ALA A 91 5.64 7.38 14.09
N ALA A 92 6.92 7.40 14.46
CA ALA A 92 7.49 8.40 15.37
C ALA A 92 7.46 9.83 14.79
N HIS A 93 7.37 9.97 13.46
CA HIS A 93 7.24 11.25 12.75
C HIS A 93 5.79 11.55 12.32
N GLY A 94 4.82 11.03 13.08
CA GLY A 94 3.39 11.36 12.94
C GLY A 94 2.74 10.78 11.68
N GLN A 95 3.39 9.85 10.99
CA GLN A 95 2.82 9.19 9.83
C GLN A 95 1.88 8.05 10.26
N LYS A 96 0.79 7.83 9.52
CA LYS A 96 -0.17 6.74 9.82
C LYS A 96 0.27 5.47 9.12
N ILE A 97 0.47 4.38 9.86
CA ILE A 97 0.82 3.06 9.30
C ILE A 97 -0.44 2.22 9.16
N GLN A 98 -0.66 1.63 7.98
CA GLN A 98 -1.77 0.74 7.63
C GLN A 98 -1.25 -0.50 6.92
N LEU A 99 -2.10 -1.48 6.65
CA LEU A 99 -1.67 -2.77 6.12
C LEU A 99 -1.78 -2.80 4.58
N HIS A 100 -0.70 -3.21 3.92
CA HIS A 100 -0.70 -3.61 2.51
C HIS A 100 -0.43 -5.11 2.42
N VAL A 101 -1.18 -5.84 1.60
CA VAL A 101 -0.91 -7.27 1.35
C VAL A 101 -1.07 -7.61 -0.12
N HIS A 102 -0.03 -8.14 -0.73
CA HIS A 102 -0.14 -8.82 -2.03
C HIS A 102 -0.58 -10.26 -1.80
N MET A 103 -1.80 -10.62 -2.18
CA MET A 103 -2.27 -12.01 -2.00
C MET A 103 -1.58 -12.97 -2.95
N ARG A 104 -1.25 -12.51 -4.16
CA ARG A 104 -0.63 -13.28 -5.23
C ARG A 104 0.77 -12.74 -5.50
N VAL A 105 1.74 -13.63 -5.75
CA VAL A 105 3.11 -13.22 -6.10
C VAL A 105 3.20 -12.87 -7.60
N LEU A 106 2.60 -13.70 -8.46
CA LEU A 106 2.39 -13.46 -9.89
C LEU A 106 1.25 -14.36 -10.38
N PRO A 107 0.34 -13.92 -11.28
CA PRO A 107 -0.70 -14.78 -11.84
C PRO A 107 -0.18 -16.02 -12.60
N GLN A 108 1.09 -16.01 -13.01
CA GLN A 108 1.67 -16.97 -13.96
C GLN A 108 2.69 -17.93 -13.34
N LEU A 109 3.13 -17.73 -12.08
CA LEU A 109 4.25 -18.50 -11.50
C LEU A 109 3.84 -19.69 -10.62
N TYR A 110 2.56 -19.85 -10.28
CA TYR A 110 2.12 -21.00 -9.47
C TYR A 110 0.70 -21.43 -9.83
N GLU A 111 0.57 -22.56 -10.52
CA GLU A 111 -0.71 -23.24 -10.67
C GLU A 111 -1.15 -23.85 -9.33
N THR A 112 -2.39 -23.56 -8.92
CA THR A 112 -3.28 -24.36 -8.06
C THR A 112 -3.33 -24.18 -6.52
N GLN A 113 -2.33 -23.62 -5.81
CA GLN A 113 -2.40 -23.53 -4.32
C GLN A 113 -2.61 -22.14 -3.70
N GLN A 114 -2.11 -21.06 -4.33
CA GLN A 114 -2.21 -19.70 -3.77
C GLN A 114 -3.60 -19.06 -3.89
N GLU A 115 -4.51 -19.67 -4.65
CA GLU A 115 -5.90 -19.19 -4.76
C GLU A 115 -6.82 -19.75 -3.67
N SER A 116 -6.35 -20.72 -2.88
CA SER A 116 -7.18 -21.32 -1.84
C SER A 116 -7.51 -20.28 -0.76
N ARG A 117 -8.76 -20.33 -0.28
CA ARG A 117 -9.22 -19.51 0.85
C ARG A 117 -8.32 -19.65 2.08
N ALA A 118 -7.87 -20.88 2.35
CA ALA A 118 -6.98 -21.18 3.48
C ALA A 118 -5.64 -20.44 3.37
N PHE A 119 -5.04 -20.41 2.17
CA PHE A 119 -3.80 -19.68 1.95
C PHE A 119 -3.99 -18.17 2.13
N GLN A 120 -5.05 -17.58 1.56
CA GLN A 120 -5.32 -16.15 1.75
C GLN A 120 -5.56 -15.79 3.22
N GLU A 121 -6.26 -16.68 3.95
CA GLU A 121 -6.54 -16.52 5.37
C GLU A 121 -5.28 -16.61 6.22
N GLU A 122 -4.44 -17.60 6.00
CA GLU A 122 -3.14 -17.75 6.65
C GLU A 122 -2.27 -16.52 6.41
N LYS A 123 -2.19 -16.08 5.14
CA LYS A 123 -1.37 -14.95 4.71
C LYS A 123 -1.80 -13.65 5.36
N LEU A 124 -3.10 -13.33 5.35
CA LEU A 124 -3.61 -12.12 6.00
C LEU A 124 -3.47 -12.21 7.52
N SER A 125 -3.79 -13.36 8.12
CA SER A 125 -3.67 -13.55 9.56
C SER A 125 -2.23 -13.36 10.01
N TRP A 126 -1.26 -13.94 9.29
CA TRP A 126 0.14 -13.77 9.61
C TRP A 126 0.58 -12.31 9.46
N ALA A 127 0.14 -11.59 8.43
CA ALA A 127 0.45 -10.17 8.26
C ALA A 127 -0.13 -9.32 9.40
N VAL A 128 -1.38 -9.58 9.80
CA VAL A 128 -2.06 -8.89 10.90
C VAL A 128 -1.36 -9.14 12.23
N GLU A 129 -1.05 -10.39 12.55
CA GLU A 129 -0.39 -10.73 13.80
C GLU A 129 1.05 -10.21 13.84
N TRP A 130 1.75 -10.19 12.71
CA TRP A 130 3.06 -9.56 12.60
C TRP A 130 2.98 -8.06 12.92
N MET A 131 2.04 -7.32 12.33
CA MET A 131 1.87 -5.88 12.62
C MET A 131 1.60 -5.63 14.11
N LYS A 132 0.69 -6.41 14.71
CA LYS A 132 0.38 -6.31 16.15
C LYS A 132 1.59 -6.61 17.03
N LYS A 133 2.33 -7.69 16.74
CA LYS A 133 3.53 -8.10 17.47
C LYS A 133 4.58 -6.99 17.51
N HIS A 134 4.68 -6.20 16.45
CA HIS A 134 5.62 -5.09 16.35
C HIS A 134 5.08 -3.73 16.83
N GLY A 135 3.84 -3.70 17.35
CA GLY A 135 3.23 -2.53 17.97
C GLY A 135 2.53 -1.59 16.99
N PHE A 136 2.26 -2.03 15.75
CA PHE A 136 1.54 -1.22 14.78
C PHE A 136 0.02 -1.42 14.94
N LEU A 137 -0.70 -0.31 15.11
CA LEU A 137 -2.17 -0.28 15.15
C LEU A 137 -2.70 0.09 13.76
N MET A 138 -3.28 -0.88 13.09
CA MET A 138 -3.89 -0.73 11.77
C MET A 138 -5.40 -0.87 11.85
N SER A 139 -6.10 -0.06 11.06
CA SER A 139 -7.56 -0.05 10.91
C SER A 139 -8.00 -0.22 9.47
N GLU A 140 -7.07 -0.16 8.53
CA GLU A 140 -7.29 -0.17 7.08
C GLU A 140 -6.36 -1.18 6.42
N LEU A 141 -6.84 -1.72 5.30
CA LEU A 141 -6.15 -2.68 4.47
C LEU A 141 -6.26 -2.27 3.01
N VAL A 142 -5.17 -2.43 2.26
CA VAL A 142 -5.19 -2.38 0.80
C VAL A 142 -4.54 -3.62 0.21
N TYR A 143 -5.23 -4.25 -0.73
CA TYR A 143 -4.67 -5.38 -1.47
C TYR A 143 -3.81 -4.93 -2.63
N GLY A 144 -2.71 -5.65 -2.85
CA GLY A 144 -1.87 -5.58 -4.03
C GLY A 144 -2.67 -5.57 -5.32
N TRP A 145 -2.31 -4.71 -6.26
CA TRP A 145 -2.96 -4.55 -7.57
C TRP A 145 -4.48 -4.38 -7.52
N TRP A 146 -5.04 -3.98 -6.37
CA TRP A 146 -6.49 -3.91 -6.16
C TRP A 146 -7.20 -5.25 -6.42
N SER A 147 -6.50 -6.36 -6.18
CA SER A 147 -7.01 -7.72 -6.42
C SER A 147 -7.93 -8.18 -5.28
N GLU A 148 -9.06 -7.51 -5.12
CA GLU A 148 -10.09 -7.88 -4.15
C GLU A 148 -11.13 -8.85 -4.73
N ASP A 149 -11.51 -9.86 -3.96
CA ASP A 149 -12.59 -10.81 -4.26
C ASP A 149 -13.50 -10.96 -3.01
N GLU A 150 -14.57 -11.75 -3.10
CA GLU A 150 -15.48 -11.95 -1.96
C GLU A 150 -14.77 -12.51 -0.73
N ASN A 151 -13.78 -13.39 -0.93
CA ASN A 151 -13.05 -14.00 0.16
C ASN A 151 -12.15 -12.96 0.86
N SER A 152 -11.42 -12.17 0.09
CA SER A 152 -10.55 -11.14 0.65
C SER A 152 -11.34 -10.05 1.38
N ARG A 153 -12.54 -9.69 0.90
CA ARG A 153 -13.48 -8.83 1.64
C ARG A 153 -13.94 -9.43 2.96
N PHE A 154 -14.30 -10.72 2.96
CA PHE A 154 -14.68 -11.44 4.18
C PHE A 154 -13.53 -11.45 5.20
N LEU A 155 -12.31 -11.72 4.74
CA LEU A 155 -11.12 -11.75 5.58
C LEU A 155 -10.79 -10.38 6.17
N ALA A 156 -10.86 -9.29 5.39
CA ALA A 156 -10.70 -7.94 5.91
C ALA A 156 -11.67 -7.65 7.06
N LYS A 157 -12.96 -7.99 6.89
CA LYS A 157 -13.98 -7.85 7.93
C LYS A 157 -13.68 -8.72 9.16
N LYS A 158 -13.24 -9.97 8.97
CA LYS A 158 -12.86 -10.88 10.07
C LYS A 158 -11.77 -10.28 10.97
N HIS A 159 -10.83 -9.53 10.39
CA HIS A 159 -9.76 -8.86 11.13
C HIS A 159 -10.11 -7.42 11.55
N ASN A 160 -11.36 -6.98 11.38
CA ASN A 160 -11.82 -5.61 11.66
C ASN A 160 -11.04 -4.52 10.90
N LEU A 161 -10.66 -4.80 9.65
CA LEU A 161 -9.95 -3.88 8.77
C LEU A 161 -10.90 -3.30 7.73
N ALA A 162 -10.88 -1.97 7.59
CA ALA A 162 -11.58 -1.26 6.52
C ALA A 162 -10.80 -1.40 5.21
N LEU A 163 -11.38 -2.15 4.27
CA LEU A 163 -10.80 -2.32 2.95
C LEU A 163 -10.89 -1.01 2.15
N GLN A 164 -9.75 -0.57 1.63
CA GLN A 164 -9.62 0.67 0.89
C GLN A 164 -9.86 0.48 -0.60
N ASN A 165 -10.53 1.45 -1.23
CA ASN A 165 -10.86 1.42 -2.65
C ASN A 165 -9.97 2.38 -3.44
N ARG A 166 -9.43 1.87 -4.56
CA ARG A 166 -8.57 2.61 -5.51
C ARG A 166 -9.14 3.94 -5.99
N PHE A 167 -10.46 4.07 -6.05
CA PHE A 167 -11.14 5.25 -6.60
C PHE A 167 -11.40 6.34 -5.57
N GLU A 168 -11.19 6.06 -4.28
CA GLU A 168 -11.53 6.98 -3.19
C GLU A 168 -10.35 7.85 -2.75
N HIS A 169 -9.12 7.43 -3.04
CA HIS A 169 -7.92 8.14 -2.59
C HIS A 169 -6.89 8.30 -3.69
N TYR A 170 -5.98 9.25 -3.49
CA TYR A 170 -4.83 9.42 -4.35
C TYR A 170 -3.69 8.53 -3.82
N TYR A 171 -3.40 7.47 -4.58
CA TYR A 171 -2.37 6.49 -4.26
C TYR A 171 -1.11 6.73 -5.10
N ILE A 172 0.04 6.61 -4.45
CA ILE A 172 1.34 6.49 -5.10
C ILE A 172 2.08 5.29 -4.49
N HIS A 173 3.14 4.83 -5.13
CA HIS A 173 4.11 3.94 -4.50
C HIS A 173 5.25 4.75 -3.89
N ASP A 174 5.95 4.18 -2.91
CA ASP A 174 7.11 4.82 -2.29
C ASP A 174 8.26 5.08 -3.29
N TYR A 175 8.45 4.23 -4.30
CA TYR A 175 9.44 4.50 -5.34
C TYR A 175 9.07 5.69 -6.25
N ASP A 176 7.82 6.15 -6.27
CA ASP A 176 7.42 7.33 -7.05
C ASP A 176 8.10 8.62 -6.53
N PHE A 177 8.54 8.63 -5.27
CA PHE A 177 9.34 9.73 -4.71
C PHE A 177 10.70 9.91 -5.41
N LEU A 178 11.20 8.90 -6.12
CA LEU A 178 12.40 9.03 -6.95
C LEU A 178 12.15 9.88 -8.20
N LEU A 179 10.94 9.81 -8.76
CA LEU A 179 10.54 10.52 -9.97
C LEU A 179 9.97 11.90 -9.66
N ASN A 180 9.19 11.99 -8.58
CA ASN A 180 8.61 13.23 -8.10
C ASN A 180 8.76 13.34 -6.58
N PRO A 181 9.77 14.10 -6.07
CA PRO A 181 9.97 14.29 -4.64
C PRO A 181 8.82 15.00 -3.92
N ASN A 182 7.90 15.65 -4.67
CA ASN A 182 6.74 16.36 -4.13
C ASN A 182 5.44 15.95 -4.85
N PRO A 183 4.87 14.78 -4.51
CA PRO A 183 3.68 14.24 -5.17
C PRO A 183 2.34 14.91 -4.78
N ILE A 184 2.40 15.94 -3.92
CA ILE A 184 1.25 16.72 -3.41
C ILE A 184 1.33 18.15 -3.94
#